data_AF-A0A840NXD2-F1
#
_entry.id   AF-A0A840NXD2-F1
#
_cell.length_a   1.000
_cell.length_b   1.000
_cell.length_c   1.000
_cell.angle_alpha   90.00
_cell.angle_beta   90.00
_cell.angle_gamma   90.00
#
_symmetry.space_group_name_H-M   'P 1'
#
loop_
_entity.id
_entity.type
_entity.pdbx_description
1 polymer ?
#
loop_
_entity_poly.entity_id
_entity_poly.type
_entity_poly.pdbx_seq_one_letter_code
_entity_poly.pdbx_strand_id
1 'polypeptide(L)'
;MTSRTIPALTGRHRLWVVAVTAVVAVVVAIITVPREADAHGATMVPGSRTWLCYQDGLRDNGQIIPYNPACQAAVASGGQQPLYDWYGVLRSDAAGRTSGFIPDGEICGAGTTKYAAYNAARTDWPTTHLTSGATIQWRHSNWAHHPGRFDLYVTKNGWNPNAPLKWSDLEKFNTVTNPPQSGPPGGLNYYYWDAQLPSGKSGRHIIFVHWIRSDSNENFYSCSDVVFDGGNGQVTGVGPNQTQPPVTPTVTSSPTVTPTVTPTVTGGPSSCRATVTATSTWGNGFQGKVTITNTGTTPLNNWYVQWMMPSGVTISQSWGGTHMQSGPSAMIHAAQWNSSLAPNASAEAGFLATGSSAPTFTDITCG
;
A
#
# COMPACT_ATOMS: atom_id res chain seq x y z
N MET A 1 -64.32 -15.76 30.19
CA MET A 1 -63.89 -15.14 28.91
C MET A 1 -64.24 -13.68 28.93
N THR A 2 -63.31 -12.80 29.30
CA THR A 2 -63.49 -11.34 29.23
C THR A 2 -62.57 -10.81 28.15
N SER A 3 -63.18 -10.43 27.03
CA SER A 3 -62.50 -9.85 25.87
C SER A 3 -62.00 -8.44 26.22
N ARG A 4 -60.68 -8.22 26.16
CA ARG A 4 -60.09 -6.88 26.25
C ARG A 4 -60.07 -6.27 24.85
N THR A 5 -60.92 -5.27 24.61
CA THR A 5 -60.89 -4.41 23.43
C THR A 5 -59.69 -3.46 23.50
N ILE A 6 -58.83 -3.50 22.47
CA ILE A 6 -57.72 -2.56 22.28
C ILE A 6 -58.31 -1.24 21.77
N PRO A 7 -58.03 -0.08 22.40
CA PRO A 7 -58.57 1.19 21.95
C PRO A 7 -57.94 1.63 20.62
N ALA A 8 -58.78 2.13 19.70
CA ALA A 8 -58.35 2.68 18.43
C ALA A 8 -57.59 4.00 18.63
N LEU A 9 -56.38 4.09 18.07
CA LEU A 9 -55.54 5.30 18.07
C LEU A 9 -56.25 6.46 17.36
N THR A 10 -56.40 7.60 18.04
CA THR A 10 -57.02 8.82 17.49
C THR A 10 -56.12 9.48 16.43
N GLY A 11 -56.73 10.22 15.49
CA GLY A 11 -56.07 10.71 14.26
C GLY A 11 -54.81 11.55 14.45
N ARG A 12 -54.61 12.17 15.63
CA ARG A 12 -53.37 12.89 15.98
C ARG A 12 -52.18 11.95 16.17
N HIS A 13 -52.37 10.74 16.70
CA HIS A 13 -51.28 9.78 16.87
C HIS A 13 -50.83 9.15 15.54
N ARG A 14 -51.73 9.05 14.55
CA ARG A 14 -51.38 8.58 13.20
C ARG A 14 -50.43 9.53 12.47
N LEU A 15 -50.60 10.85 12.63
CA LEU A 15 -49.71 11.87 12.05
C LEU A 15 -48.31 11.86 12.68
N TRP A 16 -48.21 11.65 13.99
CA TRP A 16 -46.91 11.55 14.67
C TRP A 16 -46.13 10.27 14.31
N VAL A 17 -46.81 9.13 14.16
CA VAL A 17 -46.16 7.87 13.73
C VAL A 17 -45.66 7.95 12.29
N VAL A 18 -46.39 8.61 11.38
CA VAL A 18 -45.96 8.83 9.98
C VAL A 18 -44.80 9.83 9.90
N ALA A 19 -44.81 10.90 10.70
CA ALA A 19 -43.71 11.86 10.74
C ALA A 19 -42.41 11.25 11.29
N VAL A 20 -42.49 10.43 12.34
CA VAL A 20 -41.32 9.76 12.93
C VAL A 20 -40.76 8.69 11.98
N THR A 21 -41.61 7.93 11.27
CA THR A 21 -41.14 6.95 10.28
C THR A 21 -40.52 7.60 9.05
N ALA A 22 -41.03 8.75 8.59
CA ALA A 22 -40.44 9.51 7.49
C ALA A 22 -39.06 10.10 7.87
N VAL A 23 -38.91 10.63 9.08
CA VAL A 23 -37.62 11.15 9.57
C VAL A 23 -36.61 10.02 9.79
N VAL A 24 -37.03 8.86 10.32
CA VAL A 24 -36.15 7.69 10.44
C VAL A 24 -35.77 7.14 9.07
N ALA A 25 -36.66 7.11 8.09
CA ALA A 25 -36.34 6.67 6.72
C ALA A 25 -35.34 7.62 6.02
N VAL A 26 -35.45 8.94 6.23
CA VAL A 26 -34.50 9.92 5.69
C VAL A 26 -33.15 9.85 6.43
N VAL A 27 -33.14 9.69 7.75
CA VAL A 27 -31.90 9.54 8.53
C VAL A 27 -31.19 8.22 8.23
N VAL A 28 -31.93 7.11 8.01
CA VAL A 28 -31.35 5.83 7.58
C VAL A 28 -30.84 5.89 6.13
N ALA A 29 -31.50 6.63 5.24
CA ALA A 29 -31.03 6.85 3.86
C ALA A 29 -29.75 7.71 3.77
N ILE A 30 -29.50 8.59 4.75
CA ILE A 30 -28.25 9.38 4.83
C ILE A 30 -27.06 8.55 5.31
N ILE A 31 -27.28 7.41 5.98
CA ILE A 31 -26.20 6.55 6.51
C ILE A 31 -25.74 5.49 5.47
N THR A 32 -26.45 5.36 4.34
CA THR A 32 -26.10 4.41 3.26
C THR A 32 -25.63 5.09 1.99
N VAL A 33 -24.95 6.24 2.07
CA VAL A 33 -24.09 6.64 0.95
C VAL A 33 -22.96 5.60 0.93
N PRO A 34 -22.86 4.73 -0.10
CA PRO A 34 -21.69 3.88 -0.22
C PRO A 34 -20.48 4.83 -0.25
N ARG A 35 -19.60 4.70 0.75
CA ARG A 35 -18.28 5.31 0.64
C ARG A 35 -17.67 4.77 -0.65
N GLU A 36 -17.16 5.64 -1.50
CA GLU A 36 -16.43 5.24 -2.69
C GLU A 36 -15.44 4.15 -2.26
N ALA A 37 -15.59 2.96 -2.83
CA ALA A 37 -14.62 1.90 -2.63
C ALA A 37 -13.38 2.32 -3.41
N ASP A 38 -12.54 3.07 -2.70
CA ASP A 38 -11.28 3.65 -3.13
C ASP A 38 -10.37 2.46 -3.48
N ALA A 39 -10.26 2.16 -4.78
CA ALA A 39 -9.23 1.22 -5.19
C ALA A 39 -7.87 1.89 -4.99
N HIS A 40 -6.81 1.12 -4.90
CA HIS A 40 -5.50 1.65 -4.58
C HIS A 40 -4.47 0.72 -5.22
N GLY A 41 -3.58 1.31 -6.02
CA GLY A 41 -2.53 0.59 -6.73
C GLY A 41 -1.58 1.55 -7.43
N ALA A 42 -0.29 1.24 -7.36
CA ALA A 42 0.74 1.86 -8.16
C ALA A 42 1.77 0.81 -8.58
N THR A 43 2.49 1.07 -9.67
CA THR A 43 3.47 0.12 -10.19
C THR A 43 4.64 0.01 -9.22
N MET A 44 4.99 -1.24 -8.86
CA MET A 44 6.10 -1.59 -7.99
C MET A 44 7.31 -2.08 -8.79
N VAL A 45 7.08 -2.75 -9.93
CA VAL A 45 8.12 -3.20 -10.87
C VAL A 45 7.66 -2.98 -12.30
N PRO A 46 8.38 -2.14 -13.10
CA PRO A 46 9.37 -1.15 -12.69
C PRO A 46 8.73 -0.07 -11.81
N GLY A 47 9.36 0.26 -10.69
CA GLY A 47 8.77 1.11 -9.66
C GLY A 47 8.34 2.49 -10.17
N SER A 48 7.15 2.93 -9.75
CA SER A 48 6.61 4.25 -10.08
C SER A 48 7.24 5.36 -9.25
N ARG A 49 7.12 6.62 -9.67
CA ARG A 49 7.65 7.78 -8.94
C ARG A 49 7.21 7.81 -7.48
N THR A 50 5.91 7.68 -7.20
CA THR A 50 5.38 7.69 -5.83
C THR A 50 5.90 6.50 -5.03
N TRP A 51 5.91 5.30 -5.61
CA TRP A 51 6.44 4.10 -4.95
C TRP A 51 7.94 4.21 -4.63
N LEU A 52 8.78 4.58 -5.58
CA LEU A 52 10.22 4.68 -5.38
C LEU A 52 10.59 5.84 -4.44
N CYS A 53 9.87 6.97 -4.48
CA CYS A 53 10.06 8.04 -3.51
C CYS A 53 9.58 7.66 -2.10
N TYR A 54 8.53 6.83 -1.99
CA TYR A 54 8.14 6.24 -0.71
C TYR A 54 9.25 5.33 -0.18
N GLN A 55 9.78 4.42 -1.00
CA GLN A 55 10.88 3.53 -0.60
C GLN A 55 12.16 4.28 -0.24
N ASP A 56 12.48 5.35 -0.97
CA ASP A 56 13.63 6.22 -0.72
C ASP A 56 13.50 7.00 0.60
N GLY A 57 12.28 7.47 0.88
CA GLY A 57 12.01 8.34 2.02
C GLY A 57 11.64 7.61 3.31
N LEU A 58 11.11 6.40 3.25
CA LEU A 58 10.63 5.70 4.44
C LEU A 58 11.75 5.48 5.45
N ARG A 59 11.43 5.72 6.71
CA ARG A 59 12.29 5.51 7.88
C ARG A 59 11.61 4.54 8.84
N ASP A 60 12.40 3.97 9.73
CA ASP A 60 11.92 3.03 10.76
C ASP A 60 10.85 3.64 11.67
N ASN A 61 10.85 4.96 11.84
CA ASN A 61 9.85 5.71 12.59
C ASN A 61 8.60 6.12 11.76
N GLY A 62 8.45 5.58 10.55
CA GLY A 62 7.35 5.88 9.65
C GLY A 62 7.40 7.27 8.98
N GLN A 63 8.42 8.08 9.24
CA GLN A 63 8.61 9.34 8.52
C GLN A 63 9.05 9.08 7.08
N ILE A 64 8.62 9.97 6.18
CA ILE A 64 9.04 9.94 4.78
C ILE A 64 9.93 11.15 4.51
N ILE A 65 11.24 10.93 4.48
CA ILE A 65 12.27 11.94 4.27
C ILE A 65 13.13 11.49 3.08
N PRO A 66 12.82 11.85 1.83
CA PRO A 66 13.57 11.34 0.69
C PRO A 66 15.06 11.75 0.69
N TYR A 67 15.93 10.87 0.22
CA TYR A 67 17.33 11.18 -0.12
C TYR A 67 17.44 11.71 -1.56
N ASN A 68 16.62 11.19 -2.47
CA ASN A 68 16.65 11.55 -3.87
C ASN A 68 16.24 13.02 -4.11
N PRO A 69 16.99 13.82 -4.89
CA PRO A 69 16.68 15.23 -5.08
C PRO A 69 15.34 15.52 -5.76
N ALA A 70 14.89 14.66 -6.69
CA ALA A 70 13.57 14.81 -7.32
C ALA A 70 12.45 14.50 -6.32
N CYS A 71 12.60 13.45 -5.51
CA CYS A 71 11.65 13.12 -4.45
C CYS A 71 11.61 14.20 -3.37
N GLN A 72 12.76 14.77 -2.98
CA GLN A 72 12.83 15.90 -2.06
C GLN A 72 12.09 17.12 -2.61
N ALA A 73 12.32 17.46 -3.89
CA ALA A 73 11.61 18.55 -4.55
C ALA A 73 10.09 18.30 -4.61
N ALA A 74 9.69 17.05 -4.86
CA ALA A 74 8.28 16.67 -4.89
C ALA A 74 7.62 16.83 -3.51
N VAL A 75 8.28 16.38 -2.44
CA VAL A 75 7.80 16.55 -1.06
C VAL A 75 7.77 18.03 -0.66
N ALA A 76 8.79 18.81 -1.03
CA ALA A 76 8.82 20.25 -0.73
C ALA A 76 7.68 21.01 -1.41
N SER A 77 7.27 20.60 -2.61
CA SER A 77 6.19 21.26 -3.37
C SER A 77 4.80 20.72 -3.07
N GLY A 78 4.66 19.40 -2.85
CA GLY A 78 3.36 18.71 -2.75
C GLY A 78 3.06 18.14 -1.36
N GLY A 79 3.97 18.28 -0.41
CA GLY A 79 3.88 17.67 0.92
C GLY A 79 4.22 16.18 0.94
N GLN A 80 4.21 15.57 2.14
CA GLN A 80 4.52 14.15 2.34
C GLN A 80 3.33 13.23 2.09
N GLN A 81 2.09 13.73 2.20
CA GLN A 81 0.87 12.92 2.08
C GLN A 81 0.80 12.07 0.81
N PRO A 82 1.21 12.55 -0.38
CA PRO A 82 1.24 11.72 -1.58
C PRO A 82 2.11 10.46 -1.48
N LEU A 83 3.12 10.44 -0.59
CA LEU A 83 3.97 9.26 -0.37
C LEU A 83 3.40 8.33 0.71
N TYR A 84 2.64 8.83 1.67
CA TYR A 84 1.85 7.96 2.55
C TYR A 84 0.75 7.24 1.76
N ASP A 85 0.20 7.92 0.75
CA ASP A 85 -0.81 7.39 -0.15
C ASP A 85 -0.20 7.06 -1.53
N TRP A 86 1.02 6.51 -1.58
CA TRP A 86 1.78 6.30 -2.82
C TRP A 86 1.03 5.49 -3.90
N TYR A 87 0.05 4.69 -3.48
CA TYR A 87 -0.83 3.86 -4.28
C TYR A 87 -2.11 4.58 -4.76
N GLY A 88 -2.32 5.85 -4.41
CA GLY A 88 -3.61 6.54 -4.58
C GLY A 88 -3.64 7.55 -5.73
N VAL A 89 -2.83 7.38 -6.78
CA VAL A 89 -2.82 8.27 -7.95
C VAL A 89 -3.97 7.90 -8.87
N LEU A 90 -5.15 8.45 -8.60
CA LEU A 90 -6.42 7.99 -9.19
C LEU A 90 -7.33 9.11 -9.66
N ARG A 91 -8.34 8.71 -10.45
CA ARG A 91 -9.50 9.52 -10.82
C ARG A 91 -10.77 8.68 -10.76
N SER A 92 -11.66 8.97 -9.81
CA SER A 92 -12.95 8.28 -9.64
C SER A 92 -13.89 8.43 -10.85
N ASP A 93 -13.71 9.50 -11.62
CA ASP A 93 -14.56 9.88 -12.75
C ASP A 93 -13.98 9.52 -14.13
N ALA A 94 -12.84 8.83 -14.21
CA ALA A 94 -12.10 8.70 -15.47
C ALA A 94 -12.82 7.89 -16.56
N ALA A 95 -13.46 6.77 -16.22
CA ALA A 95 -14.20 5.89 -17.13
C ALA A 95 -13.39 5.49 -18.40
N GLY A 96 -12.08 5.28 -18.24
CA GLY A 96 -11.14 4.89 -19.30
C GLY A 96 -10.60 6.05 -20.13
N ARG A 97 -10.99 7.31 -19.84
CA ARG A 97 -10.55 8.49 -20.59
C ARG A 97 -9.07 8.82 -20.32
N THR A 98 -8.40 9.33 -21.35
CA THR A 98 -6.96 9.66 -21.33
C THR A 98 -6.74 11.08 -21.88
N SER A 99 -6.31 11.19 -23.14
CA SER A 99 -6.12 12.46 -23.84
C SER A 99 -7.41 13.26 -23.91
N GLY A 100 -7.33 14.56 -23.62
CA GLY A 100 -8.48 15.46 -23.53
C GLY A 100 -9.25 15.40 -22.21
N PHE A 101 -8.90 14.45 -21.31
CA PHE A 101 -9.44 14.39 -19.95
C PHE A 101 -8.37 14.77 -18.91
N ILE A 102 -7.20 14.13 -18.96
CA ILE A 102 -6.02 14.58 -18.21
C ILE A 102 -5.18 15.46 -19.15
N PRO A 103 -4.86 16.71 -18.79
CA PRO A 103 -4.02 17.58 -19.61
C PRO A 103 -2.62 17.02 -19.86
N ASP A 104 -2.02 17.43 -20.98
CA ASP A 104 -0.59 17.26 -21.21
C ASP A 104 0.21 17.91 -20.07
N GLY A 105 1.27 17.25 -19.64
CA GLY A 105 2.07 17.66 -18.49
C GLY A 105 1.49 17.26 -17.14
N GLU A 106 0.29 16.65 -17.08
CA GLU A 106 -0.35 16.26 -15.82
C GLU A 106 -0.58 14.75 -15.67
N ILE A 107 -0.03 13.95 -16.58
CA ILE A 107 -0.28 12.51 -16.71
C ILE A 107 0.15 11.74 -15.44
N CYS A 108 1.32 12.04 -14.89
CA CYS A 108 1.89 11.31 -13.74
C CYS A 108 1.20 11.64 -12.41
N GLY A 109 0.52 12.79 -12.33
CA GLY A 109 -0.31 13.19 -11.20
C GLY A 109 -1.81 13.02 -11.45
N ALA A 110 -2.21 12.39 -12.55
CA ALA A 110 -3.60 12.18 -12.98
C ALA A 110 -4.47 13.46 -13.06
N GLY A 111 -3.86 14.62 -13.32
CA GLY A 111 -4.54 15.92 -13.29
C GLY A 111 -5.05 16.32 -11.89
N THR A 112 -4.51 15.74 -10.83
CA THR A 112 -4.89 16.06 -9.44
C THR A 112 -3.90 17.02 -8.80
N THR A 113 -4.39 17.84 -7.88
CA THR A 113 -3.53 18.75 -7.10
C THR A 113 -2.64 17.98 -6.13
N LYS A 114 -3.15 16.92 -5.49
CA LYS A 114 -2.41 16.08 -4.53
C LYS A 114 -1.11 15.51 -5.11
N TYR A 115 -1.15 15.03 -6.36
CA TYR A 115 0.02 14.42 -7.01
C TYR A 115 0.69 15.32 -8.06
N ALA A 116 0.34 16.61 -8.13
CA ALA A 116 0.86 17.53 -9.15
C ALA A 116 2.40 17.61 -9.18
N ALA A 117 3.05 17.52 -8.02
CA ALA A 117 4.51 17.58 -7.90
C ALA A 117 5.23 16.41 -8.62
N TYR A 118 4.56 15.28 -8.81
CA TYR A 118 5.10 14.11 -9.51
C TYR A 118 5.07 14.25 -11.03
N ASN A 119 4.54 15.35 -11.56
CA ASN A 119 4.61 15.69 -12.98
C ASN A 119 5.94 16.38 -13.37
N ALA A 120 6.77 16.77 -12.40
CA ALA A 120 7.97 17.55 -12.68
C ALA A 120 8.87 16.88 -13.73
N ALA A 121 9.20 17.65 -14.78
CA ALA A 121 10.12 17.25 -15.83
C ALA A 121 11.55 17.33 -15.32
N ARG A 122 12.05 16.20 -14.79
CA ARG A 122 13.39 16.07 -14.23
C ARG A 122 14.02 14.77 -14.66
N THR A 123 15.35 14.74 -14.71
CA THR A 123 16.14 13.56 -15.11
C THR A 123 16.79 12.83 -13.95
N ASP A 124 16.54 13.27 -12.71
CA ASP A 124 17.14 12.74 -11.47
C ASP A 124 16.12 12.00 -10.58
N TRP A 125 14.95 11.63 -11.12
CA TRP A 125 14.04 10.69 -10.48
C TRP A 125 14.70 9.32 -10.26
N PRO A 126 14.32 8.57 -9.21
CA PRO A 126 14.70 7.17 -9.07
C PRO A 126 14.40 6.39 -10.35
N THR A 127 15.38 5.63 -10.85
CA THR A 127 15.32 5.06 -12.21
C THR A 127 15.51 3.55 -12.16
N THR A 128 14.66 2.80 -12.87
CA THR A 128 14.84 1.35 -13.08
C THR A 128 15.63 1.08 -14.37
N HIS A 129 16.69 0.29 -14.29
CA HIS A 129 17.55 -0.09 -15.41
C HIS A 129 17.01 -1.34 -16.11
N LEU A 130 16.80 -1.27 -17.43
CA LEU A 130 16.10 -2.29 -18.21
C LEU A 130 16.84 -2.65 -19.51
N THR A 131 16.51 -3.82 -20.04
CA THR A 131 16.99 -4.30 -21.34
C THR A 131 15.85 -4.21 -22.35
N SER A 132 16.08 -3.52 -23.47
CA SER A 132 15.08 -3.41 -24.53
C SER A 132 14.78 -4.79 -25.15
N GLY A 133 13.51 -5.08 -25.43
CA GLY A 133 13.07 -6.39 -25.94
C GLY A 133 12.99 -7.52 -24.91
N ALA A 134 13.50 -7.32 -23.69
CA ALA A 134 13.42 -8.33 -22.63
C ALA A 134 12.00 -8.47 -22.08
N THR A 135 11.67 -9.67 -21.60
CA THR A 135 10.47 -9.92 -20.82
C THR A 135 10.76 -9.71 -19.35
N ILE A 136 9.91 -8.96 -18.66
CA ILE A 136 9.97 -8.76 -17.22
C ILE A 136 8.66 -9.18 -16.58
N GLN A 137 8.72 -9.65 -15.33
CA GLN A 137 7.54 -9.84 -14.51
C GLN A 137 7.11 -8.47 -13.97
N TRP A 138 6.00 -7.96 -14.51
CA TRP A 138 5.38 -6.74 -14.02
C TRP A 138 4.80 -6.95 -12.63
N ARG A 139 4.90 -5.94 -11.77
CA ARG A 139 4.22 -5.94 -10.47
C ARG A 139 3.53 -4.62 -10.24
N HIS A 140 2.23 -4.66 -10.00
CA HIS A 140 1.42 -3.50 -9.69
C HIS A 140 0.69 -3.75 -8.38
N SER A 141 0.82 -2.83 -7.42
CA SER A 141 0.22 -2.98 -6.10
C SER A 141 -1.27 -3.28 -6.21
N ASN A 142 -1.72 -4.29 -5.47
CA ASN A 142 -3.14 -4.64 -5.35
C ASN A 142 -3.67 -4.26 -3.97
N TRP A 143 -3.18 -3.14 -3.41
CA TRP A 143 -3.57 -2.66 -2.08
C TRP A 143 -5.08 -2.72 -1.84
N ALA A 144 -5.89 -2.41 -2.86
CA ALA A 144 -7.28 -2.82 -2.92
C ALA A 144 -7.53 -3.71 -4.14
N HIS A 145 -8.16 -4.87 -3.93
CA HIS A 145 -8.45 -5.82 -5.01
C HIS A 145 -9.64 -5.35 -5.85
N HIS A 146 -9.39 -5.04 -7.12
CA HIS A 146 -10.43 -4.77 -8.10
C HIS A 146 -10.14 -5.43 -9.45
N PRO A 147 -11.17 -5.87 -10.19
CA PRO A 147 -11.00 -6.33 -11.56
C PRO A 147 -10.75 -5.15 -12.49
N GLY A 148 -10.03 -5.38 -13.58
CA GLY A 148 -9.78 -4.35 -14.57
C GLY A 148 -8.72 -4.72 -15.59
N ARG A 149 -8.43 -3.74 -16.44
CA ARG A 149 -7.42 -3.83 -17.49
C ARG A 149 -6.25 -2.89 -17.16
N PHE A 150 -5.03 -3.37 -17.32
CA PHE A 150 -3.81 -2.57 -17.25
C PHE A 150 -3.30 -2.33 -18.66
N ASP A 151 -3.25 -1.06 -19.06
CA ASP A 151 -2.69 -0.63 -20.34
C ASP A 151 -1.31 -0.02 -20.10
N LEU A 152 -0.30 -0.56 -20.77
CA LEU A 152 1.11 -0.18 -20.60
C LEU A 152 1.58 0.61 -21.82
N TYR A 153 2.14 1.77 -21.54
CA TYR A 153 2.65 2.71 -22.53
C TYR A 153 4.11 3.06 -22.23
N VAL A 154 4.88 3.38 -23.24
CA VAL A 154 6.23 3.91 -23.07
C VAL A 154 6.38 5.17 -23.91
N THR A 155 7.23 6.09 -23.46
CA THR A 155 7.63 7.24 -24.29
C THR A 155 8.28 6.79 -25.60
N LYS A 156 7.96 7.47 -26.70
CA LYS A 156 8.51 7.24 -28.04
C LYS A 156 10.00 7.56 -28.09
N ASN A 157 10.69 7.00 -29.08
CA ASN A 157 12.10 7.35 -29.32
C ASN A 157 12.20 8.84 -29.69
N GLY A 158 13.23 9.52 -29.17
CA GLY A 158 13.42 10.97 -29.36
C GLY A 158 12.58 11.87 -28.44
N TRP A 159 11.80 11.30 -27.51
CA TRP A 159 11.14 12.08 -26.45
C TRP A 159 12.15 12.89 -25.63
N ASN A 160 11.78 14.12 -25.26
CA ASN A 160 12.63 15.01 -24.47
C ASN A 160 12.35 14.84 -22.97
N PRO A 161 13.28 14.28 -22.18
CA PRO A 161 13.06 14.05 -20.75
C PRO A 161 13.08 15.33 -19.90
N ASN A 162 13.46 16.47 -20.47
CA ASN A 162 13.44 17.77 -19.81
C ASN A 162 12.15 18.57 -20.07
N ALA A 163 11.18 17.98 -20.78
CA ALA A 163 9.89 18.60 -21.05
C ALA A 163 8.76 17.87 -20.30
N PRO A 164 7.65 18.55 -19.96
CA PRO A 164 6.46 17.89 -19.42
C PRO A 164 5.95 16.79 -20.35
N LEU A 165 5.60 15.63 -19.79
CA LEU A 165 5.13 14.46 -20.53
C LEU A 165 3.77 14.72 -21.18
N LYS A 166 3.65 14.46 -22.48
CA LYS A 166 2.41 14.62 -23.26
C LYS A 166 1.83 13.27 -23.66
N TRP A 167 0.53 13.23 -23.94
CA TRP A 167 -0.11 12.03 -24.47
C TRP A 167 0.46 11.64 -25.84
N SER A 168 0.85 12.64 -26.65
CA SER A 168 1.51 12.41 -27.94
C SER A 168 2.87 11.73 -27.83
N ASP A 169 3.51 11.79 -26.66
CA ASP A 169 4.82 11.19 -26.41
C ASP A 169 4.73 9.69 -26.14
N LEU A 170 3.54 9.17 -25.82
CA LEU A 170 3.34 7.79 -25.41
C LEU A 170 2.93 6.88 -26.58
N GLU A 171 3.40 5.63 -26.52
CA GLU A 171 2.94 4.54 -27.38
C GLU A 171 2.62 3.30 -26.53
N LYS A 172 1.47 2.67 -26.79
CA LYS A 172 1.04 1.48 -26.07
C LYS A 172 1.83 0.27 -26.55
N PHE A 173 2.30 -0.57 -25.64
CA PHE A 173 3.03 -1.79 -25.98
C PHE A 173 2.48 -3.07 -25.35
N ASN A 174 1.69 -2.97 -24.29
CA ASN A 174 1.13 -4.15 -23.65
C ASN A 174 -0.25 -3.86 -23.05
N THR A 175 -1.05 -4.91 -22.88
CA THR A 175 -2.31 -4.88 -22.16
C THR A 175 -2.52 -6.23 -21.47
N VAL A 176 -3.02 -6.19 -20.24
CA VAL A 176 -3.46 -7.38 -19.51
C VAL A 176 -4.80 -7.08 -18.84
N THR A 177 -5.68 -8.07 -18.79
CA THR A 177 -6.98 -7.97 -18.12
C THR A 177 -7.04 -9.00 -17.01
N ASN A 178 -7.39 -8.57 -15.80
CA ASN A 178 -7.50 -9.41 -14.61
C ASN A 178 -6.28 -10.34 -14.41
N PRO A 179 -5.05 -9.78 -14.36
CA PRO A 179 -3.86 -10.58 -14.06
C PRO A 179 -4.00 -11.29 -12.70
N PRO A 180 -3.28 -12.41 -12.48
CA PRO A 180 -3.20 -13.03 -11.16
C PRO A 180 -2.62 -12.05 -10.14
N GLN A 181 -2.91 -12.30 -8.87
CA GLN A 181 -2.55 -11.41 -7.77
C GLN A 181 -2.02 -12.21 -6.58
N SER A 182 -1.13 -11.61 -5.79
CA SER A 182 -0.61 -12.18 -4.55
C SER A 182 -1.40 -11.70 -3.35
N GLY A 183 -1.52 -12.54 -2.32
CA GLY A 183 -2.00 -12.15 -0.99
C GLY A 183 -3.37 -11.42 -0.92
N PRO A 184 -3.75 -10.93 0.26
CA PRO A 184 -4.96 -10.13 0.46
C PRO A 184 -4.73 -8.61 0.23
N PRO A 185 -5.80 -7.80 0.17
CA PRO A 185 -5.72 -6.33 0.19
C PRO A 185 -5.00 -5.80 1.45
N GLY A 186 -4.52 -4.55 1.40
CA GLY A 186 -3.95 -3.82 2.53
C GLY A 186 -2.49 -4.12 2.87
N GLY A 187 -1.80 -4.90 2.02
CA GLY A 187 -0.37 -5.22 2.15
C GLY A 187 0.44 -4.79 0.93
N LEU A 188 1.76 -5.05 0.95
CA LEU A 188 2.66 -4.88 -0.19
C LEU A 188 2.55 -6.04 -1.20
N ASN A 189 1.32 -6.44 -1.47
CA ASN A 189 0.95 -7.44 -2.44
C ASN A 189 0.78 -6.82 -3.82
N TYR A 190 0.66 -7.65 -4.85
CA TYR A 190 0.61 -7.14 -6.22
C TYR A 190 -0.12 -8.06 -7.19
N TYR A 191 -0.72 -7.45 -8.19
CA TYR A 191 -0.95 -8.06 -9.50
C TYR A 191 0.38 -8.36 -10.17
N TYR A 192 0.48 -9.49 -10.86
CA TYR A 192 1.67 -9.84 -11.63
C TYR A 192 1.35 -10.51 -12.96
N TRP A 193 2.19 -10.23 -13.95
CA TRP A 193 2.16 -10.88 -15.26
C TRP A 193 3.48 -10.65 -15.97
N ASP A 194 3.80 -11.45 -16.97
CA ASP A 194 4.96 -11.23 -17.81
C ASP A 194 4.61 -10.27 -18.95
N ALA A 195 5.42 -9.22 -19.12
CA ALA A 195 5.29 -8.26 -20.21
C ALA A 195 6.61 -8.12 -20.96
N GLN A 196 6.57 -8.26 -22.27
CA GLN A 196 7.72 -7.96 -23.12
C GLN A 196 7.87 -6.45 -23.28
N LEU A 197 9.05 -5.93 -22.94
CA LEU A 197 9.42 -4.54 -23.18
C LEU A 197 9.62 -4.30 -24.68
N PRO A 198 9.30 -3.11 -25.21
CA PRO A 198 9.54 -2.80 -26.62
C PRO A 198 11.00 -2.95 -27.00
N SER A 199 11.24 -3.49 -28.20
CA SER A 199 12.55 -3.52 -28.82
C SER A 199 12.92 -2.12 -29.37
N GLY A 200 14.21 -1.88 -29.60
CA GLY A 200 14.68 -0.61 -30.18
C GLY A 200 14.57 0.61 -29.25
N LYS A 201 14.46 0.40 -27.93
CA LYS A 201 14.53 1.45 -26.91
C LYS A 201 15.96 1.62 -26.41
N SER A 202 16.35 2.86 -26.13
CA SER A 202 17.68 3.17 -25.59
C SER A 202 17.62 4.43 -24.75
N GLY A 203 18.39 4.47 -23.66
CA GLY A 203 18.45 5.64 -22.79
C GLY A 203 17.17 5.86 -21.99
N ARG A 204 16.94 7.10 -21.54
CA ARG A 204 15.88 7.42 -20.57
C ARG A 204 14.50 7.42 -21.23
N HIS A 205 13.56 6.78 -20.56
CA HIS A 205 12.14 6.74 -20.93
C HIS A 205 11.27 6.81 -19.67
N ILE A 206 10.00 7.18 -19.85
CA ILE A 206 8.93 6.90 -18.88
C ILE A 206 8.10 5.74 -19.40
N ILE A 207 7.80 4.77 -18.53
CA ILE A 207 6.72 3.80 -18.72
C ILE A 207 5.51 4.28 -17.92
N PHE A 208 4.37 4.37 -18.58
CA PHE A 208 3.09 4.77 -17.99
C PHE A 208 2.13 3.57 -17.95
N VAL A 209 1.54 3.33 -16.78
CA VAL A 209 0.49 2.31 -16.58
C VAL A 209 -0.82 3.01 -16.29
N HIS A 210 -1.84 2.63 -17.06
CA HIS A 210 -3.23 3.01 -16.84
C HIS A 210 -4.02 1.78 -16.41
N TRP A 211 -4.46 1.74 -15.15
CA TRP A 211 -5.36 0.70 -14.67
C TRP A 211 -6.81 1.19 -14.78
N ILE A 212 -7.57 0.56 -15.67
CA ILE A 212 -8.99 0.82 -15.89
C ILE A 212 -9.80 -0.24 -15.15
N ARG A 213 -10.46 0.13 -14.06
CA ARG A 213 -11.38 -0.77 -13.35
C ARG A 213 -12.55 -1.15 -14.26
N SER A 214 -13.03 -2.38 -14.08
CA SER A 214 -14.24 -2.86 -14.78
C SER A 214 -15.50 -2.83 -13.91
N ASP A 215 -15.35 -2.55 -12.61
CA ASP A 215 -16.42 -2.49 -11.61
C ASP A 215 -16.75 -1.05 -11.16
N SER A 216 -16.09 -0.04 -11.73
CA SER A 216 -16.37 1.38 -11.47
C SER A 216 -15.82 2.27 -12.60
N ASN A 217 -16.07 3.58 -12.52
CA ASN A 217 -15.42 4.57 -13.39
C ASN A 217 -14.01 4.96 -12.93
N GLU A 218 -13.54 4.45 -11.80
CA GLU A 218 -12.28 4.86 -11.21
C GLU A 218 -11.08 4.23 -11.95
N ASN A 219 -10.06 5.05 -12.24
CA ASN A 219 -8.82 4.59 -12.88
C ASN A 219 -7.59 5.04 -12.10
N PHE A 220 -6.47 4.31 -12.27
CA PHE A 220 -5.17 4.60 -11.64
C PHE A 220 -4.10 4.87 -12.68
N TYR A 221 -3.16 5.72 -12.30
CA TYR A 221 -2.15 6.30 -13.17
C TYR A 221 -0.78 6.16 -12.52
N SER A 222 0.18 5.57 -13.23
CA SER A 222 1.48 5.27 -12.64
C SER A 222 2.59 5.53 -13.65
N CYS A 223 3.49 6.46 -13.34
CA CYS A 223 4.68 6.74 -14.14
C CYS A 223 5.91 6.14 -13.47
N SER A 224 6.68 5.36 -14.22
CA SER A 224 7.95 4.77 -13.82
C SER A 224 9.07 5.31 -14.70
N ASP A 225 10.06 5.97 -14.11
CA ASP A 225 11.26 6.41 -14.83
C ASP A 225 12.19 5.21 -15.02
N VAL A 226 12.58 4.98 -16.28
CA VAL A 226 13.41 3.84 -16.66
C VAL A 226 14.56 4.29 -17.57
N VAL A 227 15.60 3.47 -17.64
CA VAL A 227 16.68 3.61 -18.60
C VAL A 227 16.91 2.28 -19.31
N PHE A 228 16.92 2.30 -20.65
CA PHE A 228 17.25 1.14 -21.47
C PHE A 228 18.74 1.15 -21.78
N ASP A 229 19.52 0.53 -20.91
CA ASP A 229 20.99 0.47 -20.92
C ASP A 229 21.55 -0.95 -20.79
N GLY A 230 20.68 -1.97 -20.83
CA GLY A 230 21.07 -3.37 -20.63
C GLY A 230 20.91 -3.86 -19.18
N GLY A 231 20.27 -3.06 -18.31
CA GLY A 231 19.90 -3.47 -16.96
C GLY A 231 18.84 -4.57 -16.90
N ASN A 232 18.67 -5.12 -15.70
CA ASN A 232 17.82 -6.26 -15.38
C ASN A 232 16.90 -5.96 -14.17
N GLY A 233 16.45 -4.72 -14.03
CA GLY A 233 15.58 -4.27 -12.95
C GLY A 233 16.29 -3.65 -11.75
N GLN A 234 17.59 -3.33 -11.85
CA GLN A 234 18.29 -2.55 -10.83
C GLN A 234 17.64 -1.17 -10.69
N VAL A 235 17.58 -0.66 -9.47
CA VAL A 235 17.07 0.69 -9.20
C VAL A 235 18.20 1.57 -8.69
N THR A 236 18.37 2.72 -9.31
CA THR A 236 19.30 3.77 -8.87
C THR A 236 18.56 5.00 -8.37
N GLY A 237 19.24 5.79 -7.55
CA GLY A 237 18.68 7.01 -6.98
C GLY A 237 17.68 6.77 -5.84
N VAL A 238 17.75 5.61 -5.17
CA VAL A 238 17.04 5.27 -3.93
C VAL A 238 18.03 5.00 -2.81
N GLY A 239 17.77 5.53 -1.62
CA GLY A 239 18.57 5.35 -0.42
C GLY A 239 19.82 6.23 -0.36
N PRO A 240 20.53 6.22 0.78
CA PRO A 240 21.69 7.08 1.01
C PRO A 240 22.90 6.71 0.12
N ASN A 241 22.91 5.49 -0.44
CA ASN A 241 24.02 4.96 -1.23
C ASN A 241 23.67 4.74 -2.72
N GLN A 242 22.57 5.34 -3.21
CA GLN A 242 22.12 5.46 -4.62
C GLN A 242 22.08 4.21 -5.53
N THR A 243 22.38 3.02 -5.03
CA THR A 243 22.26 1.74 -5.77
C THR A 243 21.58 0.68 -4.90
N GLN A 244 20.40 0.21 -5.30
CA GLN A 244 19.79 -0.99 -4.75
C GLN A 244 20.13 -2.20 -5.65
N PRO A 245 20.52 -3.36 -5.09
CA PRO A 245 20.71 -4.58 -5.88
C PRO A 245 19.44 -4.92 -6.69
N PRO A 246 19.57 -5.61 -7.84
CA PRO A 246 18.41 -6.03 -8.62
C PRO A 246 17.43 -6.83 -7.77
N VAL A 247 16.13 -6.56 -7.94
CA VAL A 247 15.06 -7.42 -7.42
C VAL A 247 14.99 -8.72 -8.22
N THR A 248 15.97 -9.62 -8.04
CA THR A 248 15.96 -10.95 -8.70
C THR A 248 14.96 -11.89 -8.00
N PRO A 249 14.11 -12.63 -8.75
CA PRO A 249 13.19 -13.61 -8.18
C PRO A 249 13.93 -14.84 -7.65
N THR A 250 13.73 -15.19 -6.38
CA THR A 250 14.33 -16.36 -5.73
C THR A 250 13.71 -17.67 -6.27
N VAL A 251 14.54 -18.54 -6.84
CA VAL A 251 14.20 -19.94 -7.15
C VAL A 251 14.45 -20.80 -5.91
N THR A 252 13.46 -21.61 -5.53
CA THR A 252 13.42 -22.45 -4.32
C THR A 252 14.36 -23.65 -4.38
N SER A 253 15.16 -23.88 -3.33
CA SER A 253 15.64 -25.21 -2.93
C SER A 253 15.74 -25.35 -1.40
N SER A 254 15.43 -26.56 -0.91
CA SER A 254 15.05 -26.99 0.46
C SER A 254 16.27 -27.35 1.36
N PRO A 255 16.15 -27.46 2.71
CA PRO A 255 17.24 -27.17 3.67
C PRO A 255 17.95 -28.39 4.31
N THR A 256 19.03 -28.12 5.04
CA THR A 256 19.68 -29.00 6.04
C THR A 256 19.92 -28.21 7.34
N VAL A 257 19.81 -28.86 8.51
CA VAL A 257 19.46 -28.26 9.84
C VAL A 257 20.63 -28.26 10.87
N THR A 258 20.58 -27.30 11.84
CA THR A 258 21.00 -27.35 13.30
C THR A 258 22.35 -26.68 13.71
N PRO A 259 22.57 -26.11 14.94
CA PRO A 259 21.70 -25.72 16.08
C PRO A 259 21.74 -24.22 16.52
N THR A 260 20.82 -23.95 17.47
CA THR A 260 20.41 -22.75 18.23
C THR A 260 21.47 -22.00 19.07
N VAL A 261 21.38 -20.67 19.07
CA VAL A 261 21.79 -19.77 20.18
C VAL A 261 20.70 -18.72 20.44
N THR A 262 20.39 -18.47 21.71
CA THR A 262 19.44 -17.45 22.17
C THR A 262 20.19 -16.17 22.54
N PRO A 263 19.94 -15.02 21.88
CA PRO A 263 20.32 -13.73 22.42
C PRO A 263 19.12 -13.02 23.06
N THR A 264 19.31 -12.59 24.31
CA THR A 264 18.53 -11.54 24.95
C THR A 264 19.03 -10.19 24.39
N VAL A 265 18.17 -9.42 23.72
CA VAL A 265 18.51 -8.06 23.27
C VAL A 265 17.90 -7.04 24.22
N THR A 266 18.76 -6.28 24.88
CA THR A 266 18.48 -5.05 25.60
C THR A 266 18.71 -3.86 24.66
N GLY A 267 17.64 -3.19 24.23
CA GLY A 267 17.68 -1.91 23.50
C GLY A 267 17.27 -0.75 24.41
N GLY A 268 17.89 0.43 24.22
CA GLY A 268 17.73 1.68 25.00
C GLY A 268 16.30 2.25 25.04
N PRO A 269 16.06 3.41 25.71
CA PRO A 269 14.81 3.72 26.40
C PRO A 269 13.66 3.97 25.42
N SER A 270 13.05 2.90 24.95
CA SER A 270 11.72 2.93 24.38
C SER A 270 10.77 3.40 25.49
N SER A 271 9.92 4.38 25.19
CA SER A 271 8.82 4.82 26.06
C SER A 271 7.74 3.74 26.24
N CYS A 272 8.00 2.54 25.76
CA CYS A 272 7.18 1.37 25.92
C CYS A 272 8.05 0.11 26.07
N ARG A 273 7.43 -0.94 26.60
CA ARG A 273 7.95 -2.31 26.60
C ARG A 273 6.93 -3.19 25.91
N ALA A 274 7.34 -4.02 24.96
CA ALA A 274 6.45 -4.95 24.29
C ALA A 274 6.94 -6.40 24.36
N THR A 275 6.00 -7.33 24.30
CA THR A 275 6.26 -8.77 24.21
C THR A 275 5.34 -9.39 23.17
N VAL A 276 5.89 -10.34 22.41
CA VAL A 276 5.14 -11.16 21.46
C VAL A 276 5.36 -12.61 21.84
N THR A 277 4.28 -13.36 22.06
CA THR A 277 4.34 -14.76 22.49
C THR A 277 3.32 -15.61 21.74
N ALA A 278 3.63 -16.89 21.53
CA ALA A 278 2.64 -17.84 21.03
C ALA A 278 1.87 -18.41 22.21
N THR A 279 0.54 -18.28 22.20
CA THR A 279 -0.33 -18.75 23.28
C THR A 279 -0.96 -20.11 23.00
N SER A 280 -1.05 -20.49 21.71
CA SER A 280 -1.52 -21.81 21.27
C SER A 280 -0.93 -22.13 19.91
N THR A 281 -0.63 -23.40 19.65
CA THR A 281 -0.08 -23.88 18.38
C THR A 281 -0.85 -25.11 17.93
N TRP A 282 -1.12 -25.22 16.63
CA TRP A 282 -1.70 -26.39 15.97
C TRP A 282 -0.97 -26.68 14.65
N GLY A 283 -1.30 -27.78 13.98
CA GLY A 283 -0.48 -28.37 12.91
C GLY A 283 0.20 -27.38 11.95
N ASN A 284 -0.58 -26.48 11.34
CA ASN A 284 -0.08 -25.50 10.37
C ASN A 284 -0.25 -24.03 10.82
N GLY A 285 -0.42 -23.77 12.13
CA GLY A 285 -0.60 -22.40 12.60
C GLY A 285 -0.50 -22.23 14.11
N PHE A 286 -0.57 -20.98 14.54
CA PHE A 286 -0.55 -20.63 15.95
C PHE A 286 -1.30 -19.33 16.22
N GLN A 287 -1.67 -19.14 17.47
CA GLN A 287 -2.19 -17.89 18.00
C GLN A 287 -1.06 -17.15 18.71
N GLY A 288 -0.80 -15.93 18.28
CA GLY A 288 0.12 -15.01 18.92
C GLY A 288 -0.60 -13.98 19.78
N LYS A 289 0.07 -13.54 20.84
CA LYS A 289 -0.35 -12.46 21.73
C LYS A 289 0.72 -11.39 21.74
N VAL A 290 0.30 -10.15 21.55
CA VAL A 290 1.10 -8.94 21.66
C VAL A 290 0.65 -8.21 22.92
N THR A 291 1.59 -7.87 23.78
CA THR A 291 1.36 -6.99 24.92
C THR A 291 2.31 -5.81 24.80
N ILE A 292 1.79 -4.60 24.97
CA ILE A 292 2.57 -3.37 25.05
C ILE A 292 2.22 -2.65 26.35
N THR A 293 3.24 -2.13 27.02
CA THR A 293 3.12 -1.32 28.23
C THR A 293 3.81 0.01 27.99
N ASN A 294 3.13 1.14 28.25
CA ASN A 294 3.77 2.45 28.24
C ASN A 294 4.66 2.58 29.49
N THR A 295 5.98 2.66 29.30
CA THR A 295 6.99 2.83 30.36
C THR A 295 7.47 4.27 30.47
N GLY A 296 6.96 5.17 29.63
CA GLY A 296 7.23 6.60 29.67
C GLY A 296 6.35 7.37 30.66
N THR A 297 6.56 8.69 30.73
CA THR A 297 5.86 9.60 31.65
C THR A 297 4.70 10.37 31.00
N THR A 298 4.47 10.19 29.70
CA THR A 298 3.37 10.81 28.93
C THR A 298 2.51 9.76 28.23
N PRO A 299 1.25 10.05 27.86
CA PRO A 299 0.43 9.11 27.09
C PRO A 299 1.09 8.72 25.76
N LEU A 300 1.08 7.42 25.45
CA LEU A 300 1.51 6.83 24.18
C LEU A 300 0.30 6.71 23.27
N ASN A 301 0.30 7.41 22.13
CA ASN A 301 -0.84 7.49 21.22
C ASN A 301 -0.55 6.78 19.90
N ASN A 302 -1.55 6.10 19.36
CA ASN A 302 -1.48 5.27 18.15
C ASN A 302 -0.33 4.26 18.20
N TRP A 303 -0.23 3.56 19.34
CA TRP A 303 0.89 2.66 19.58
C TRP A 303 1.01 1.56 18.53
N TYR A 304 2.22 1.04 18.37
CA TYR A 304 2.50 -0.12 17.55
C TYR A 304 3.51 -1.06 18.23
N VAL A 305 3.48 -2.33 17.83
CA VAL A 305 4.50 -3.33 18.17
C VAL A 305 4.94 -4.00 16.88
N GLN A 306 6.24 -4.03 16.63
CA GLN A 306 6.86 -4.67 15.48
C GLN A 306 7.79 -5.79 15.94
N TRP A 307 7.91 -6.86 15.16
CA TRP A 307 8.83 -7.98 15.41
C TRP A 307 9.15 -8.71 14.11
N MET A 308 10.15 -9.59 14.14
CA MET A 308 10.45 -10.49 13.03
C MET A 308 9.75 -11.84 13.23
N MET A 309 8.92 -12.21 12.26
CA MET A 309 8.29 -13.51 12.09
C MET A 309 9.31 -14.51 11.56
N PRO A 310 9.22 -15.78 12.00
CA PRO A 310 9.99 -16.84 11.38
C PRO A 310 9.68 -16.97 9.88
N SER A 311 10.67 -17.38 9.10
CA SER A 311 10.52 -17.54 7.65
C SER A 311 9.36 -18.48 7.32
N GLY A 312 8.50 -18.06 6.38
CA GLY A 312 7.33 -18.83 5.97
C GLY A 312 6.14 -18.75 6.92
N VAL A 313 6.22 -17.95 7.98
CA VAL A 313 5.08 -17.67 8.86
C VAL A 313 4.36 -16.40 8.41
N THR A 314 3.04 -16.48 8.22
CA THR A 314 2.21 -15.35 7.80
C THR A 314 1.09 -15.11 8.81
N ILE A 315 0.89 -13.87 9.24
CA ILE A 315 -0.30 -13.47 10.01
C ILE A 315 -1.51 -13.52 9.07
N SER A 316 -2.55 -14.28 9.44
CA SER A 316 -3.79 -14.39 8.68
C SER A 316 -4.92 -13.53 9.23
N GLN A 317 -4.87 -13.19 10.53
CA GLN A 317 -5.89 -12.39 11.19
C GLN A 317 -5.29 -11.73 12.43
N SER A 318 -5.79 -10.55 12.81
CA SER A 318 -5.52 -9.92 14.11
C SER A 318 -6.78 -9.38 14.77
N TRP A 319 -6.72 -9.17 16.07
CA TRP A 319 -7.74 -8.47 16.87
C TRP A 319 -7.05 -7.65 17.97
N GLY A 320 -7.76 -6.66 18.52
CA GLY A 320 -7.15 -5.68 19.43
C GLY A 320 -6.15 -4.73 18.76
N GLY A 321 -5.95 -4.88 17.45
CA GLY A 321 -5.09 -4.06 16.60
C GLY A 321 -5.08 -4.56 15.16
N THR A 322 -4.56 -3.73 14.25
CA THR A 322 -4.44 -4.03 12.82
C THR A 322 -3.03 -4.48 12.51
N HIS A 323 -2.87 -5.70 12.01
CA HIS A 323 -1.56 -6.21 11.63
C HIS A 323 -1.11 -5.72 10.25
N MET A 324 0.20 -5.60 10.06
CA MET A 324 0.87 -5.46 8.78
C MET A 324 2.05 -6.43 8.75
N GLN A 325 2.34 -7.04 7.60
CA GLN A 325 3.50 -7.89 7.46
C GLN A 325 4.15 -7.71 6.07
N SER A 326 5.47 -7.56 6.03
CA SER A 326 6.29 -7.51 4.82
C SER A 326 7.51 -8.40 5.00
N GLY A 327 7.55 -9.52 4.27
CA GLY A 327 8.54 -10.57 4.50
C GLY A 327 8.50 -11.07 5.96
N PRO A 328 9.64 -11.16 6.66
CA PRO A 328 9.64 -11.51 8.08
C PRO A 328 9.15 -10.37 8.97
N SER A 329 9.12 -9.11 8.53
CA SER A 329 8.74 -8.00 9.41
C SER A 329 7.23 -7.97 9.62
N ALA A 330 6.77 -8.24 10.84
CA ALA A 330 5.38 -8.12 11.26
C ALA A 330 5.18 -6.98 12.25
N MET A 331 4.00 -6.39 12.23
CA MET A 331 3.63 -5.29 13.10
C MET A 331 2.16 -5.37 13.44
N ILE A 332 1.76 -4.93 14.64
CA ILE A 332 0.37 -4.61 14.97
C ILE A 332 0.30 -3.15 15.45
N HIS A 333 -0.59 -2.38 14.84
CA HIS A 333 -0.98 -1.05 15.30
C HIS A 333 -2.24 -1.11 16.16
N ALA A 334 -2.36 -0.15 17.07
CA ALA A 334 -3.52 0.01 17.93
C ALA A 334 -4.84 0.07 17.14
N ALA A 335 -5.89 -0.52 17.71
CA ALA A 335 -7.24 -0.24 17.26
C ALA A 335 -7.65 1.16 17.75
N GLN A 336 -8.61 1.79 17.06
CA GLN A 336 -9.03 3.15 17.40
C GLN A 336 -9.44 3.31 18.88
N TRP A 337 -10.11 2.30 19.45
CA TRP A 337 -10.62 2.32 20.82
C TRP A 337 -9.57 2.07 21.91
N ASN A 338 -8.37 1.57 21.58
CA ASN A 338 -7.25 1.39 22.51
C ASN A 338 -5.99 2.13 22.06
N SER A 339 -6.14 3.15 21.22
CA SER A 339 -5.04 3.90 20.61
C SER A 339 -4.22 4.72 21.61
N SER A 340 -4.73 5.03 22.80
CA SER A 340 -4.01 5.82 23.81
C SER A 340 -3.73 5.00 25.08
N LEU A 341 -2.47 4.96 25.50
CA LEU A 341 -2.01 4.34 26.74
C LEU A 341 -1.44 5.39 27.68
N ALA A 342 -2.09 5.61 28.83
CA ALA A 342 -1.51 6.42 29.90
C ALA A 342 -0.18 5.81 30.41
N PRO A 343 0.67 6.60 31.11
CA PRO A 343 1.87 6.05 31.77
C PRO A 343 1.55 4.81 32.61
N ASN A 344 2.34 3.75 32.46
CA ASN A 344 2.18 2.42 33.06
C ASN A 344 0.94 1.62 32.62
N ALA A 345 0.10 2.14 31.71
CA ALA A 345 -1.00 1.38 31.13
C ALA A 345 -0.49 0.38 30.08
N SER A 346 -1.26 -0.68 29.87
CA SER A 346 -0.96 -1.71 28.86
C SER A 346 -2.13 -1.94 27.92
N ALA A 347 -1.83 -2.32 26.68
CA ALA A 347 -2.78 -2.88 25.73
C ALA A 347 -2.35 -4.28 25.31
N GLU A 348 -3.33 -5.04 24.85
CA GLU A 348 -3.13 -6.35 24.26
C GLU A 348 -3.77 -6.41 22.88
N ALA A 349 -3.09 -7.09 21.97
CA ALA A 349 -3.62 -7.53 20.70
C ALA A 349 -3.30 -9.02 20.50
N GLY A 350 -4.04 -9.67 19.64
CA GLY A 350 -3.79 -11.06 19.27
C GLY A 350 -3.80 -11.23 17.76
N PHE A 351 -3.22 -12.34 17.32
CA PHE A 351 -3.20 -12.70 15.92
C PHE A 351 -3.22 -14.21 15.70
N LEU A 352 -3.74 -14.65 14.55
CA LEU A 352 -3.55 -16.00 14.03
C LEU A 352 -2.48 -15.95 12.96
N ALA A 353 -1.60 -16.94 12.93
CA ALA A 353 -0.60 -17.08 11.90
C ALA A 353 -0.53 -18.52 11.39
N THR A 354 -0.18 -18.68 10.11
CA THR A 354 0.06 -19.97 9.47
C THR A 354 1.56 -20.17 9.25
N GLY A 355 2.09 -21.37 9.55
CA GLY A 355 3.52 -21.69 9.44
C GLY A 355 3.95 -22.83 10.36
N SER A 356 5.09 -23.47 10.07
CA SER A 356 5.54 -24.67 10.78
C SER A 356 6.34 -24.38 12.06
N SER A 357 5.94 -25.02 13.16
CA SER A 357 6.58 -25.11 14.50
C SER A 357 6.60 -23.84 15.37
N ALA A 358 6.68 -24.03 16.69
CA ALA A 358 6.49 -23.01 17.72
C ALA A 358 7.41 -21.79 17.49
N PRO A 359 6.86 -20.58 17.27
CA PRO A 359 7.65 -19.44 16.84
C PRO A 359 8.47 -18.87 17.99
N THR A 360 9.72 -18.52 17.70
CA THR A 360 10.47 -17.53 18.48
C THR A 360 10.34 -16.19 17.75
N PHE A 361 10.00 -15.14 18.48
CA PHE A 361 9.89 -13.79 17.92
C PHE A 361 11.15 -13.01 18.30
N THR A 362 11.83 -12.45 17.30
CA THR A 362 13.03 -11.62 17.51
C THR A 362 12.72 -10.16 17.16
N ASP A 363 13.64 -9.26 17.56
CA ASP A 363 13.63 -7.85 17.15
C ASP A 363 12.32 -7.12 17.50
N ILE A 364 11.76 -7.46 18.68
CA ILE A 364 10.52 -6.85 19.17
C ILE A 364 10.81 -5.39 19.52
N THR A 365 10.15 -4.47 18.83
CA THR A 365 10.19 -3.03 19.06
C THR A 365 8.76 -2.51 19.24
N CYS A 366 8.62 -1.36 19.91
CA CYS A 366 7.33 -0.70 20.07
C CYS A 366 7.49 0.82 20.05
N GLY A 367 6.40 1.52 19.77
CA GLY A 367 6.35 2.98 19.75
C GLY A 367 4.93 3.51 19.80
#